data_AF-A0A7C9GTU2-F1
#
_entry.id   AF-A0A7C9GTU2-F1
#
_cell.length_a   1.000
_cell.length_b   1.000
_cell.length_c   1.000
_cell.angle_alpha   90.00
_cell.angle_beta   90.00
_cell.angle_gamma   90.00
#
_symmetry.space_group_name_H-M   'P 1'
#
loop_
_entity.id
_entity.type
_entity.pdbx_description
1 polymer ?
#
loop_
_entity_poly.entity_id
_entity_poly.type
_entity_poly.pdbx_seq_one_letter_code
_entity_poly.pdbx_strand_id
1 'polypeptide(L)'
;MQVIHTPQAAQIVPNDWLLKKNCSLSPYQLLAIFGSLALVSLAVAGYWAYRGAWVVVPFAVVECLALGVAFLVYARHANDFERVSLATDEVLVEQTHGPKRLRTALPRHRVRAELEDDRGLVLLRAGSQQLVVGRFVDHDARQRFLKEFKGALALAPLA
;
A
#
# COMPACT_ATOMS: atom_id res chain seq x y z
N MET A 1 -31.07 2.98 13.02
CA MET A 1 -30.29 4.22 13.29
C MET A 1 -28.81 3.87 13.33
N GLN A 2 -28.16 3.86 12.17
CA GLN A 2 -26.70 3.93 12.05
C GLN A 2 -26.47 5.05 11.05
N VAL A 3 -25.98 6.19 11.53
CA VAL A 3 -25.66 7.33 10.68
C VAL A 3 -24.43 6.91 9.87
N ILE A 4 -24.68 6.54 8.62
CA ILE A 4 -23.65 6.43 7.59
C ILE A 4 -23.13 7.85 7.42
N HIS A 5 -22.10 8.22 8.18
CA HIS A 5 -21.31 9.39 7.86
C HIS A 5 -20.69 9.12 6.48
N THR A 6 -21.31 9.72 5.48
CA THR A 6 -20.68 9.95 4.18
C THR A 6 -19.88 11.24 4.36
N PRO A 7 -18.54 11.22 4.51
CA PRO A 7 -17.79 12.45 4.45
C PRO A 7 -17.66 12.81 2.96
N GLN A 8 -18.63 13.61 2.56
CA GLN A 8 -18.64 14.61 1.51
C GLN A 8 -17.23 15.15 1.22
N ALA A 9 -16.82 15.07 -0.05
CA ALA A 9 -15.73 15.83 -0.68
C ALA A 9 -14.70 16.40 0.31
N ALA A 10 -13.77 15.56 0.77
CA ALA A 10 -12.59 16.04 1.49
C ALA A 10 -11.86 17.03 0.58
N GLN A 11 -12.05 18.31 0.87
CA GLN A 11 -11.27 19.39 0.30
C GLN A 11 -9.80 19.00 0.48
N ILE A 12 -9.07 18.97 -0.62
CA ILE A 12 -7.66 18.63 -0.64
C ILE A 12 -6.93 19.82 0.01
N VAL A 13 -6.46 19.64 1.25
CA VAL A 13 -5.73 20.63 2.06
C VAL A 13 -4.21 20.35 1.91
N PRO A 14 -3.31 21.37 1.96
CA PRO A 14 -2.10 21.42 1.12
C PRO A 14 -0.98 20.41 1.40
N ASN A 15 -1.08 19.61 2.46
CA ASN A 15 -0.07 18.60 2.79
C ASN A 15 -0.70 17.20 2.85
N ASP A 16 -0.30 16.39 1.87
CA ASP A 16 -0.71 15.00 1.72
C ASP A 16 0.54 14.11 1.75
N TRP A 17 0.59 13.18 2.71
CA TRP A 17 1.67 12.23 2.83
C TRP A 17 1.18 10.84 2.44
N LEU A 18 1.75 10.32 1.36
CA LEU A 18 1.54 8.95 0.93
C LEU A 18 2.64 8.05 1.48
N LEU A 19 2.32 7.26 2.50
CA LEU A 19 3.19 6.24 3.08
C LEU A 19 2.93 4.92 2.33
N LYS A 20 3.59 4.78 1.18
CA LYS A 20 3.58 3.55 0.38
C LYS A 20 4.94 2.87 0.46
N LYS A 21 4.96 1.54 0.36
CA LYS A 21 6.22 0.80 0.11
C LYS A 21 6.90 1.40 -1.12
N ASN A 22 8.17 1.77 -0.98
CA ASN A 22 9.04 1.95 -2.13
C ASN A 22 9.24 0.57 -2.76
N CYS A 23 8.32 0.20 -3.65
CA CYS A 23 8.49 -0.97 -4.49
C CYS A 23 9.62 -0.65 -5.48
N SER A 24 10.86 -0.92 -5.07
CA SER A 24 12.04 -0.83 -5.94
C SER A 24 11.92 -1.73 -7.16
N LEU A 25 11.15 -2.81 -7.04
CA LEU A 25 10.68 -3.65 -8.13
C LEU A 25 9.23 -3.29 -8.46
N SER A 26 9.04 -2.68 -9.63
CA SER A 26 7.70 -2.41 -10.16
C SER A 26 6.98 -3.75 -10.44
N PRO A 27 5.66 -3.86 -10.17
CA PRO A 27 4.87 -5.04 -10.54
C PRO A 27 5.03 -5.43 -12.01
N TYR A 28 5.24 -4.44 -12.87
CA TYR A 28 5.49 -4.65 -14.30
C TYR A 28 6.85 -5.27 -14.59
N GLN A 29 7.90 -4.96 -13.80
CA GLN A 29 9.23 -5.56 -13.98
C GLN A 29 9.22 -7.03 -13.56
N LEU A 30 8.58 -7.34 -12.43
CA LEU A 30 8.44 -8.71 -11.97
C LEU A 30 7.63 -9.54 -12.97
N LEU A 31 6.52 -8.99 -13.48
CA LEU A 31 5.71 -9.60 -14.53
C LEU A 31 6.51 -9.78 -15.83
N ALA A 32 7.34 -8.82 -16.22
CA ALA A 32 8.16 -8.94 -17.42
C ALA A 32 9.20 -10.07 -17.30
N ILE A 33 9.83 -10.22 -16.13
CA ILE A 33 10.78 -11.31 -15.88
C ILE A 33 10.07 -12.65 -15.91
N PHE A 34 8.99 -12.81 -15.14
CA PHE A 34 8.24 -14.07 -15.11
C PHE A 34 7.58 -14.39 -16.45
N GLY A 35 7.02 -13.40 -17.12
CA GLY A 35 6.42 -13.53 -18.45
C GLY A 35 7.43 -13.93 -19.51
N SER A 36 8.67 -13.42 -19.44
CA SER A 36 9.72 -13.84 -20.38
C SER A 36 10.15 -15.29 -20.16
N LEU A 37 10.30 -15.74 -18.90
CA LEU A 37 10.50 -17.17 -18.58
C LEU A 37 9.34 -18.04 -19.08
N ALA A 38 8.10 -17.62 -18.84
CA ALA A 38 6.91 -18.32 -19.31
C ALA A 38 6.89 -18.47 -20.83
N LEU A 39 7.22 -17.39 -21.54
CA LEU A 39 7.22 -17.36 -23.00
C LEU A 39 8.29 -18.31 -23.56
N VAL A 40 9.47 -18.33 -22.96
CA VAL A 40 10.55 -19.27 -23.33
C VAL A 40 10.09 -20.72 -23.08
N SER A 41 9.49 -21.00 -21.92
CA SER A 41 8.98 -22.33 -21.61
C SER A 41 7.86 -22.78 -22.56
N LEU A 42 6.91 -21.89 -22.87
CA LEU A 42 5.85 -22.13 -23.86
C LEU A 42 6.41 -22.36 -25.26
N ALA A 43 7.44 -21.63 -25.68
CA ALA A 43 8.09 -21.82 -26.97
C ALA A 43 8.74 -23.21 -27.07
N VAL A 44 9.44 -23.63 -26.01
CA VAL A 44 10.01 -24.98 -25.92
C VAL A 44 8.89 -26.02 -25.92
N ALA A 45 7.85 -25.86 -25.11
CA ALA A 45 6.71 -26.77 -25.05
C ALA A 45 5.99 -26.90 -26.41
N GLY A 46 5.76 -25.79 -27.11
CA GLY A 46 5.15 -25.77 -28.44
C GLY A 46 6.00 -26.47 -29.48
N TYR A 47 7.32 -26.26 -29.46
CA TYR A 47 8.25 -26.96 -30.34
C TYR A 47 8.20 -28.48 -30.14
N TRP A 48 8.20 -28.95 -28.88
CA TRP A 48 8.11 -30.37 -28.56
C TRP A 48 6.73 -30.97 -28.86
N ALA A 49 5.65 -30.23 -28.61
CA ALA A 49 4.30 -30.65 -28.95
C ALA A 49 4.13 -30.85 -30.47
N TYR A 50 4.68 -29.94 -31.28
CA TYR A 50 4.71 -30.07 -32.74
C TYR A 50 5.47 -31.34 -33.19
N ARG A 51 6.49 -31.75 -32.43
CA ARG A 51 7.26 -32.99 -32.66
C ARG A 51 6.59 -34.25 -32.10
N GLY A 52 5.37 -34.13 -31.55
CA GLY A 52 4.58 -35.25 -31.02
C GLY A 52 4.76 -35.52 -29.53
N ALA A 53 5.54 -34.72 -28.80
CA ALA A 53 5.70 -34.83 -27.35
C ALA A 53 4.64 -33.99 -26.61
N TRP A 54 3.39 -34.43 -26.70
CA TRP A 54 2.22 -33.76 -26.11
C TRP A 54 2.27 -33.66 -24.57
N VAL A 55 3.09 -34.50 -23.91
CA VAL A 55 3.29 -34.51 -22.45
C VAL A 55 3.85 -33.19 -21.91
N VAL A 56 4.51 -32.38 -22.74
CA VAL A 56 5.10 -31.10 -22.33
C VAL A 56 4.03 -30.00 -22.17
N VAL A 57 2.90 -30.11 -22.88
CA VAL A 57 1.79 -29.12 -22.85
C VAL A 57 1.18 -28.93 -21.46
N PRO A 58 0.76 -29.97 -20.71
CA PRO A 58 0.22 -29.78 -19.37
C PRO A 58 1.22 -29.14 -18.40
N PHE A 59 2.52 -29.38 -18.58
CA PHE A 59 3.56 -28.76 -17.76
C PHE A 59 3.62 -27.25 -17.97
N ALA A 60 3.56 -26.79 -19.23
CA ALA A 60 3.51 -25.37 -19.57
C ALA A 60 2.23 -24.69 -19.06
N VAL A 61 1.08 -25.40 -19.07
CA VAL A 61 -0.18 -24.88 -18.49
C VAL A 61 -0.06 -24.69 -16.98
N VAL A 62 0.49 -25.67 -16.26
CA VAL A 62 0.70 -25.58 -14.81
C VAL A 62 1.65 -24.43 -14.46
N GLU A 63 2.73 -24.25 -15.23
CA GLU A 63 3.66 -23.14 -15.05
C GLU A 63 2.97 -21.79 -15.25
N CYS A 64 2.21 -21.61 -16.33
CA CYS A 64 1.46 -20.38 -16.57
C CYS A 64 0.47 -20.08 -15.44
N LEU A 65 -0.23 -21.10 -14.92
CA LEU A 65 -1.12 -20.96 -13.77
C LEU A 65 -0.35 -20.53 -12.51
N ALA A 66 0.80 -21.15 -12.23
CA ALA A 66 1.62 -20.80 -11.08
C ALA A 66 2.10 -19.34 -11.14
N LEU A 67 2.52 -18.88 -12.32
CA LEU A 67 2.92 -17.48 -12.55
C LEU A 67 1.75 -16.51 -12.40
N GLY A 68 0.57 -16.87 -12.92
CA GLY A 68 -0.66 -16.10 -12.74
C GLY A 68 -1.06 -15.95 -11.27
N VAL A 69 -0.97 -17.03 -10.49
CA VAL A 69 -1.23 -16.99 -9.04
C VAL A 69 -0.20 -16.15 -8.31
N ALA A 70 1.09 -16.31 -8.61
CA ALA A 70 2.16 -15.50 -8.02
C ALA A 70 1.94 -14.00 -8.29
N PHE A 71 1.55 -13.65 -9.52
CA PHE A 71 1.22 -12.27 -9.88
C PHE A 71 0.00 -11.74 -9.10
N LEU A 72 -1.07 -12.52 -8.97
CA LEU A 72 -2.25 -12.10 -8.20
C LEU A 72 -1.95 -11.87 -6.72
N VAL A 73 -1.15 -12.76 -6.11
CA VAL A 73 -0.72 -12.61 -4.71
C VAL A 73 0.15 -11.37 -4.53
N TYR A 74 1.06 -11.11 -5.48
CA TYR A 74 1.93 -9.93 -5.46
C TYR A 74 1.15 -8.64 -5.69
N ALA A 75 0.29 -8.58 -6.71
CA ALA A 75 -0.55 -7.42 -7.02
C ALA A 75 -1.46 -7.05 -5.85
N ARG A 76 -1.97 -8.06 -5.12
CA ARG A 76 -2.74 -7.84 -3.89
C ARG A 76 -1.93 -7.18 -2.78
N HIS A 77 -0.65 -7.54 -2.62
CA HIS A 77 0.23 -6.95 -1.60
C HIS A 77 0.85 -5.60 -2.02
N ALA A 78 1.01 -5.35 -3.31
CA ALA A 78 1.59 -4.10 -3.84
C ALA A 78 0.61 -2.92 -3.82
N ASN A 79 -0.69 -3.18 -3.66
CA ASN A 79 -1.73 -2.17 -3.59
C ASN A 79 -2.05 -1.71 -2.16
N ASP A 80 -1.31 -2.21 -1.17
CA ASP A 80 -1.42 -1.73 0.20
C ASP A 80 -0.72 -0.38 0.34
N PHE A 81 -1.46 0.64 0.76
CA PHE A 81 -0.94 1.98 0.97
C PHE A 81 -1.62 2.63 2.17
N GLU A 82 -0.87 3.49 2.85
CA GLU A 82 -1.38 4.37 3.90
C GLU A 82 -1.26 5.81 3.39
N ARG A 83 -2.36 6.57 3.44
CA ARG A 83 -2.39 7.98 3.08
C ARG A 83 -2.83 8.78 4.29
N VAL A 84 -2.02 9.75 4.68
CA VAL A 84 -2.32 10.68 5.75
C VAL A 84 -2.49 12.06 5.13
N SER A 85 -3.72 12.55 5.12
CA SER A 85 -4.04 13.87 4.61
C SER A 85 -4.43 14.77 5.77
N LEU A 86 -3.79 15.94 5.88
CA LEU A 86 -4.06 16.90 6.94
C LEU A 86 -5.06 17.93 6.43
N ALA A 87 -6.29 17.86 6.90
CA ALA A 87 -7.30 18.88 6.65
C ALA A 87 -7.20 20.01 7.68
N THR A 88 -8.00 21.06 7.50
CA THR A 88 -7.95 22.26 8.34
C THR A 88 -8.18 21.93 9.81
N ASP A 89 -9.21 21.12 10.12
CA ASP A 89 -9.63 20.78 11.49
C ASP A 89 -9.49 19.26 11.83
N GLU A 90 -9.20 18.43 10.83
CA GLU A 90 -9.12 16.97 10.99
C GLU A 90 -7.90 16.37 10.27
N VAL A 91 -7.45 15.23 10.77
CA VAL A 91 -6.42 14.39 10.15
C VAL A 91 -7.14 13.16 9.59
N LEU A 92 -7.18 13.05 8.26
CA LEU A 92 -7.75 11.91 7.59
C LEU A 92 -6.65 10.87 7.36
N VAL A 93 -6.82 9.70 7.95
CA VAL A 93 -5.94 8.55 7.71
C VAL A 93 -6.71 7.52 6.93
N GLU A 94 -6.19 7.20 5.76
CA GLU A 94 -6.75 6.20 4.87
C GLU A 94 -5.76 5.03 4.76
N GLN A 95 -6.20 3.86 5.21
CA GLN A 95 -5.44 2.63 5.13
C GLN A 95 -6.13 1.68 4.15
N THR A 96 -5.43 1.30 3.10
CA THR A 96 -5.88 0.27 2.17
C THR A 96 -5.10 -1.00 2.45
N HIS A 97 -5.83 -2.06 2.80
CA HIS A 97 -5.32 -3.42 2.98
C HIS A 97 -6.11 -4.35 2.04
N GLY A 98 -5.52 -4.70 0.91
CA GLY A 98 -6.17 -5.46 -0.15
C GLY A 98 -7.48 -4.81 -0.62
N PRO A 99 -8.64 -5.50 -0.59
CA PRO A 99 -9.92 -4.93 -1.01
C PRO A 99 -10.59 -4.04 0.05
N LYS A 100 -10.07 -4.01 1.28
CA LYS A 100 -10.65 -3.23 2.39
C LYS A 100 -9.97 -1.88 2.47
N ARG A 101 -10.79 -0.83 2.48
CA ARG A 101 -10.36 0.54 2.65
C ARG A 101 -10.96 1.09 3.93
N LEU A 102 -10.10 1.36 4.91
CA LEU A 102 -10.48 1.96 6.18
C LEU A 102 -10.12 3.44 6.13
N ARG A 103 -11.09 4.29 6.47
CA ARG A 103 -10.87 5.73 6.62
C ARG A 103 -11.21 6.11 8.05
N THR A 104 -10.26 6.73 8.73
CA THR A 104 -10.39 7.20 10.10
C THR A 104 -10.08 8.68 10.12
N ALA A 105 -11.06 9.48 10.53
CA ALA A 105 -10.88 10.91 10.76
C ALA A 105 -10.56 11.14 12.24
N LEU A 106 -9.43 11.81 12.51
CA LEU A 106 -8.99 12.15 13.86
C LEU A 106 -9.02 13.68 14.02
N PRO A 107 -9.58 14.23 15.11
CA PRO A 107 -9.62 15.67 15.32
C PRO A 107 -8.21 16.23 15.51
N ARG A 108 -7.80 17.19 14.65
CA ARG A 108 -6.41 17.66 14.51
C ARG A 108 -5.82 18.16 15.82
N HIS A 109 -6.58 18.92 16.59
CA HIS A 109 -6.15 19.52 17.86
C HIS A 109 -5.79 18.49 18.95
N ARG A 110 -6.21 17.23 18.79
CA ARG A 110 -5.89 16.12 19.72
C ARG A 110 -4.85 15.16 19.18
N VAL A 111 -4.46 15.27 17.90
CA VAL A 111 -3.52 14.34 17.27
C VAL A 111 -2.10 14.61 17.76
N ARG A 112 -1.50 13.59 18.36
CA ARG A 112 -0.06 13.53 18.67
C ARG A 112 0.57 12.40 17.90
N ALA A 113 1.70 12.68 17.25
CA ALA A 113 2.50 11.69 16.55
C ALA A 113 3.72 11.30 17.38
N GLU A 114 3.84 10.02 17.69
CA GLU A 114 4.90 9.41 18.47
C GLU A 114 5.52 8.23 17.69
N LEU A 115 6.77 7.90 17.98
CA LEU A 115 7.38 6.66 17.50
C LEU A 115 7.11 5.57 18.53
N GLU A 116 6.64 4.42 18.09
CA GLU A 116 6.45 3.25 18.94
C GLU A 116 7.80 2.54 19.14
N ASP A 117 8.20 2.33 20.40
CA ASP A 117 9.54 1.88 20.79
C ASP A 117 9.94 0.51 20.20
N ASP A 118 9.00 -0.42 20.05
CA ASP A 118 9.30 -1.80 19.67
C ASP A 118 9.57 -1.98 18.16
N ARG A 119 8.85 -1.24 17.31
CA ARG A 119 8.90 -1.41 15.84
C ARG A 119 9.29 -0.15 15.09
N GLY A 120 9.47 0.97 15.79
CA GLY A 120 9.70 2.29 15.21
C GLY A 120 8.56 2.73 14.29
N LEU A 121 7.32 2.33 14.57
CA LEU A 121 6.14 2.72 13.79
C LEU A 121 5.64 4.09 14.24
N VAL A 122 4.91 4.80 13.38
CA VAL A 122 4.38 6.13 13.71
C VAL A 122 2.98 5.98 14.29
N LEU A 123 2.86 6.19 15.60
CA LEU A 123 1.60 6.14 16.32
C LEU A 123 0.95 7.52 16.33
N LEU A 124 -0.24 7.62 15.73
CA LEU A 124 -1.12 8.79 15.84
C LEU A 124 -2.12 8.55 16.97
N ARG A 125 -2.00 9.29 18.07
CA ARG A 125 -2.97 9.27 19.17
C ARG A 125 -3.88 10.49 19.10
N ALA A 126 -5.19 10.30 19.17
CA ALA A 126 -6.16 11.37 19.37
C ALA A 126 -7.15 10.99 20.48
N GLY A 127 -6.86 11.39 21.72
CA GLY A 127 -7.64 11.00 22.88
C GLY A 127 -7.61 9.48 23.11
N SER A 128 -8.79 8.84 23.06
CA SER A 128 -8.92 7.38 23.19
C SER A 128 -8.65 6.60 21.89
N GLN A 129 -8.56 7.29 20.75
CA GLN A 129 -8.27 6.65 19.47
C GLN A 129 -6.76 6.59 19.26
N GLN A 130 -6.27 5.40 18.94
CA GLN A 130 -4.87 5.14 18.61
C GLN A 130 -4.81 4.51 17.23
N LEU A 131 -4.01 5.08 16.34
CA LEU A 131 -3.84 4.58 14.98
C LEU A 131 -2.37 4.47 14.63
N VAL A 132 -1.95 3.25 14.30
CA VAL A 132 -0.57 2.96 13.88
C VAL A 132 -0.45 3.17 12.38
N VAL A 133 0.51 3.99 11.98
CA VAL A 133 0.83 4.33 10.59
C VAL A 133 2.33 4.11 10.35
N GLY A 134 2.73 3.95 9.10
CA GLY A 134 4.10 3.72 8.69
C GLY A 134 4.47 2.24 8.58
N ARG A 135 3.48 1.33 8.54
CA ARG A 135 3.74 -0.13 8.41
C ARG A 135 4.38 -0.49 7.08
N PHE A 136 4.20 0.36 6.07
CA PHE A 136 4.67 0.16 4.70
C PHE A 136 5.92 0.96 4.33
N VAL A 137 6.42 1.82 5.21
CA VAL A 137 7.61 2.64 4.93
C VAL A 137 8.78 2.24 5.81
N ASP A 138 9.99 2.47 5.31
CA ASP A 138 11.24 2.21 6.02
C ASP A 138 11.48 3.24 7.15
N HIS A 139 12.38 2.92 8.08
CA HIS A 139 12.65 3.73 9.27
C HIS A 139 12.99 5.20 8.93
N ASP A 140 13.81 5.45 7.91
CA ASP A 140 14.17 6.82 7.49
C ASP A 140 12.97 7.60 6.95
N ALA A 141 12.09 6.94 6.20
CA ALA A 141 10.86 7.55 5.70
C ALA A 141 9.88 7.85 6.83
N ARG A 142 9.82 7.01 7.87
CA ARG A 142 9.03 7.27 9.10
C ARG A 142 9.54 8.49 9.86
N GLN A 143 10.86 8.62 10.00
CA GLN A 143 11.50 9.77 10.66
C GLN A 143 11.22 11.08 9.90
N ARG A 144 11.33 11.06 8.56
CA ARG A 144 10.99 12.22 7.71
C ARG A 144 9.52 12.60 7.84
N PHE A 145 8.62 11.63 7.70
CA PHE A 145 7.18 11.86 7.89
C PHE A 145 6.89 12.45 9.27
N LEU A 146 7.45 11.90 10.35
CA LEU A 146 7.23 12.40 11.71
C LEU A 146 7.67 13.87 11.84
N LYS A 147 8.81 14.25 11.27
CA LYS A 147 9.33 15.61 11.31
C LYS A 147 8.44 16.57 10.54
N GLU A 148 8.06 16.22 9.31
CA GLU A 148 7.18 17.03 8.47
C GLU A 148 5.77 17.16 9.06
N PHE A 149 5.22 16.06 9.58
CA PHE A 149 3.89 16.03 10.19
C PHE A 149 3.84 16.87 11.47
N LYS A 150 4.85 16.76 12.35
CA LYS A 150 4.99 17.63 13.53
C LYS A 150 5.15 19.09 13.13
N GLY A 151 5.93 19.38 12.09
CA GLY A 151 6.08 20.72 11.55
C GLY A 151 4.75 21.30 11.04
N ALA A 152 3.99 20.52 10.27
CA ALA A 152 2.69 20.94 9.75
C ALA A 152 1.60 21.08 10.83
N LEU A 153 1.66 20.27 11.89
CA LEU A 153 0.81 20.44 13.07
C LEU A 153 1.11 21.76 13.79
N ALA A 154 2.38 22.14 13.90
CA ALA A 154 2.79 23.40 14.53
C ALA A 154 2.53 24.64 13.68
N LEU A 155 2.54 24.50 12.34
CA LEU A 155 2.45 25.60 11.39
C LEU A 155 1.03 26.07 11.05
N ALA A 156 -0.03 25.30 11.35
CA ALA A 156 -1.38 25.88 11.28
C ALA A 156 -1.82 26.27 12.70
N PRO A 157 -1.82 27.58 13.01
CA PRO A 157 -2.35 28.05 14.27
C PRO A 157 -3.84 27.73 14.31
N LEU A 158 -4.32 27.29 15.48
CA LEU A 158 -5.73 27.21 15.82
C LEU A 158 -6.35 28.59 15.54
N ALA A 159 -7.18 28.68 14.51
CA ALA A 159 -8.06 29.82 14.25
C ALA A 159 -9.43 29.55 14.88
#